data_AF-A0A7S0Y183-F1
#
_entry.id   AF-A0A7S0Y183-F1
#
_cell.length_a   1.000
_cell.length_b   1.000
_cell.length_c   1.000
_cell.angle_alpha   90.00
_cell.angle_beta   90.00
_cell.angle_gamma   90.00
#
_symmetry.space_group_name_H-M   'P 1'
#
loop_
_entity.id
_entity.type
_entity.pdbx_description
1 polymer ?
#
loop_
_entity_poly.entity_id
_entity_poly.type
_entity_poly.pdbx_seq_one_letter_code
_entity_poly.pdbx_strand_id
1 'polypeptide(L)'
;EAKDSSPVPERPRKKKASNWDAAPTPSDQGGDDSSNPQLTFKARRIYVGNLPQTNPPVTDVQLREFFDSAMQEAKLTAGPGCCVSDVWISQEKHFAFVEVRTVAEAN
;
A
#
# COMPACT_ATOMS: atom_id res chain seq x y z
N GLU A 1 56.33 -12.17 -16.30
CA GLU A 1 55.11 -11.57 -15.69
C GLU A 1 54.93 -10.11 -16.15
N ALA A 2 53.84 -9.70 -16.83
CA ALA A 2 52.47 -9.42 -16.32
C ALA A 2 52.46 -8.23 -15.33
N LYS A 3 51.73 -7.11 -15.48
CA LYS A 3 50.52 -6.77 -16.25
C LYS A 3 50.43 -5.24 -16.46
N ASP A 4 50.04 -4.84 -17.67
CA ASP A 4 49.48 -3.53 -18.02
C ASP A 4 48.16 -3.30 -17.26
N SER A 5 48.01 -2.16 -16.59
CA SER A 5 46.81 -1.82 -15.80
C SER A 5 46.18 -0.53 -16.34
N SER A 6 45.49 -0.65 -17.47
CA SER A 6 44.60 0.39 -17.99
C SER A 6 43.35 0.56 -17.09
N PRO A 7 42.87 1.79 -16.81
CA PRO A 7 41.64 1.99 -16.04
C PRO A 7 40.40 1.67 -16.90
N VAL A 8 39.50 0.86 -16.36
CA VAL A 8 38.21 0.53 -16.98
C VAL A 8 37.27 1.74 -16.84
N PRO A 9 36.62 2.22 -17.90
CA PRO A 9 35.65 3.31 -17.78
C PRO A 9 34.39 2.81 -17.05
N GLU A 10 34.04 3.48 -15.96
CA GLU A 10 32.84 3.18 -15.17
C GLU A 10 31.59 3.51 -15.99
N ARG A 11 30.78 2.49 -16.32
CA ARG A 11 29.52 2.71 -17.05
C ARG A 11 28.55 3.47 -16.13
N PRO A 12 27.91 4.55 -16.60
CA PRO A 12 26.90 5.23 -15.79
C PRO A 12 25.77 4.25 -15.46
N ARG A 13 25.58 3.99 -14.16
CA ARG A 13 24.49 3.14 -13.67
C ARG A 13 23.18 3.81 -14.05
N LYS A 14 22.49 3.28 -15.07
CA LYS A 14 21.11 3.68 -15.36
C LYS A 14 20.30 3.41 -14.10
N LYS A 15 19.88 4.48 -13.40
CA LYS A 15 18.93 4.38 -12.30
C LYS A 15 17.69 3.70 -12.86
N LYS A 16 17.44 2.45 -12.47
CA LYS A 16 16.17 1.78 -12.71
C LYS A 16 15.14 2.68 -12.03
N ALA A 17 14.32 3.37 -12.82
CA ALA A 17 13.19 4.09 -12.28
C ALA A 17 12.40 3.08 -11.45
N SER A 18 12.28 3.37 -10.16
CA SER A 18 11.43 2.61 -9.27
C SER A 18 10.05 2.57 -9.90
N ASN A 19 9.40 1.40 -9.86
CA ASN A 19 8.02 1.22 -10.31
C ASN A 19 6.99 2.05 -9.49
N TRP A 20 7.49 2.97 -8.67
CA TRP A 20 6.77 3.94 -7.85
C TRP A 20 6.34 5.18 -8.64
N ASP A 21 7.12 5.61 -9.65
CA ASP A 21 6.91 6.85 -10.43
C ASP A 21 6.36 6.58 -11.83
N ALA A 22 6.19 5.33 -12.22
CA ALA A 22 5.60 4.99 -13.50
C ALA A 22 4.10 5.30 -13.46
N ALA A 23 3.68 6.30 -14.24
CA ALA A 23 2.28 6.52 -14.54
C ALA A 23 1.68 5.23 -15.14
N PRO A 24 0.43 4.86 -14.82
CA PRO A 24 -0.22 3.73 -15.46
C PRO A 24 -0.24 4.00 -16.96
N THR A 25 0.41 3.15 -17.74
CA THR A 25 0.40 3.25 -19.20
C THR A 25 -1.05 3.05 -19.65
N PRO A 26 -1.64 3.98 -20.42
CA PRO A 26 -2.96 3.79 -21.01
C PRO A 26 -2.81 2.77 -22.16
N SER A 27 -2.75 1.50 -21.81
CA SER A 27 -2.92 0.41 -22.75
C SER A 27 -4.41 0.36 -23.08
N ASP A 28 -4.73 0.88 -24.25
CA ASP A 28 -6.00 0.77 -24.95
C ASP A 28 -6.48 -0.70 -24.99
N GLN A 29 -7.32 -1.09 -24.02
CA GLN A 29 -8.33 -2.14 -24.14
C GLN A 29 -9.14 -2.20 -22.85
N GLY A 30 -10.47 -2.15 -22.98
CA GLY A 30 -11.44 -2.21 -21.89
C GLY A 30 -11.41 -3.54 -21.13
N GLY A 31 -10.35 -3.73 -20.34
CA GLY A 31 -10.23 -4.73 -19.30
C GLY A 31 -10.48 -4.07 -17.95
N ASP A 32 -11.44 -4.62 -17.23
CA ASP A 32 -11.72 -4.36 -15.82
C ASP A 32 -10.42 -4.29 -14.99
N ASP A 33 -9.96 -3.07 -14.70
CA ASP A 33 -8.77 -2.76 -13.87
C ASP A 33 -8.92 -3.35 -12.45
N SER A 34 -10.16 -3.69 -12.07
CA SER A 34 -10.55 -4.38 -10.84
C SER A 34 -9.85 -5.73 -10.63
N SER A 35 -9.26 -6.32 -11.69
CA SER A 35 -8.59 -7.62 -11.62
C SER A 35 -7.08 -7.57 -11.38
N ASN A 36 -6.40 -6.41 -11.52
CA ASN A 36 -4.98 -6.31 -11.22
C ASN A 36 -4.73 -5.77 -9.79
N PRO A 37 -4.27 -6.62 -8.85
CA PRO A 37 -4.13 -6.23 -7.45
C PRO A 37 -3.07 -5.14 -7.25
N GLN A 38 -2.05 -5.04 -8.11
CA GLN A 38 -1.06 -3.95 -8.02
C GLN A 38 -1.61 -2.60 -8.47
N LEU A 39 -2.52 -2.57 -9.45
CA LEU A 39 -3.12 -1.31 -9.93
C LEU A 39 -4.14 -0.77 -8.90
N THR A 40 -4.91 -1.65 -8.27
CA THR A 40 -5.91 -1.28 -7.27
C THR A 40 -5.35 -1.11 -5.85
N PHE A 41 -4.12 -1.57 -5.57
CA PHE A 41 -3.50 -1.52 -4.24
C PHE A 41 -3.57 -0.14 -3.58
N LYS A 42 -3.19 0.92 -4.31
CA LYS A 42 -3.22 2.29 -3.77
C LYS A 42 -4.64 2.77 -3.50
N ALA A 43 -5.60 2.38 -4.35
CA ALA A 43 -7.00 2.77 -4.24
C ALA A 43 -7.75 2.04 -3.12
N ARG A 44 -7.22 0.90 -2.65
CA ARG A 44 -7.76 0.15 -1.50
C ARG A 44 -7.15 0.54 -0.15
N ARG A 45 -6.23 1.50 -0.13
CA ARG A 45 -5.51 1.93 1.07
C ARG A 45 -6.03 3.25 1.62
N ILE A 46 -6.48 3.21 2.87
CA ILE A 46 -6.95 4.36 3.63
C ILE A 46 -5.81 4.86 4.52
N TYR A 47 -5.48 6.15 4.41
CA TYR A 47 -4.56 6.81 5.32
C TYR A 47 -5.27 7.16 6.63
N VAL A 48 -4.72 6.73 7.75
CA VAL A 48 -5.23 7.01 9.09
C VAL A 48 -4.20 7.85 9.83
N GLY A 49 -4.43 9.16 9.90
CA GLY A 49 -3.59 10.10 10.62
C GLY A 49 -4.02 10.31 12.07
N ASN A 50 -3.22 11.07 12.81
CA ASN A 50 -3.51 11.46 14.19
C ASN A 50 -3.84 10.26 15.09
N LEU A 51 -3.04 9.19 14.98
CA LEU A 51 -3.21 8.03 15.84
C LEU A 51 -3.01 8.44 17.31
N PRO A 52 -3.79 7.87 18.25
CA PRO A 52 -3.63 8.11 19.66
C PRO A 52 -2.19 7.82 20.14
N GLN A 53 -1.55 8.83 20.75
CA GLN A 53 -0.23 8.69 21.39
C GLN A 53 -0.36 8.11 22.81
N THR A 54 -1.12 7.03 22.96
CA THR A 54 -1.36 6.36 24.24
C THR A 54 -0.19 5.46 24.64
N ASN A 55 -0.11 5.10 25.92
CA ASN A 55 0.82 4.08 26.42
C ASN A 55 0.01 2.96 27.10
N PRO A 56 -0.13 1.76 26.48
CA PRO A 56 0.57 1.30 25.28
C PRO A 56 0.07 1.94 23.96
N PRO A 57 0.92 1.97 22.91
CA PRO A 57 0.56 2.51 21.61
C PRO A 57 -0.45 1.60 20.90
N VAL A 58 -1.19 2.19 19.96
CA VAL A 58 -2.19 1.47 19.14
C VAL A 58 -1.53 0.35 18.34
N THR A 59 -2.16 -0.82 18.36
CA THR A 59 -1.73 -2.00 17.62
C THR A 59 -2.49 -2.17 16.31
N ASP A 60 -1.91 -2.96 15.41
CA ASP A 60 -2.52 -3.34 14.13
C ASP A 60 -3.83 -4.10 14.33
N VAL A 61 -3.87 -5.01 15.32
CA VAL A 61 -5.08 -5.76 15.70
C VAL A 61 -6.20 -4.81 16.13
N GLN A 62 -5.89 -3.82 16.98
CA GLN A 62 -6.88 -2.84 17.44
C GLN A 62 -7.46 -2.01 16.29
N LEU A 63 -6.61 -1.55 15.36
CA LEU A 63 -7.08 -0.84 14.17
C LEU A 63 -7.95 -1.74 13.29
N ARG A 64 -7.54 -3.00 13.08
CA ARG A 64 -8.30 -3.95 12.27
C ARG A 64 -9.70 -4.18 12.84
N GLU A 65 -9.79 -4.49 14.14
CA GLU A 65 -11.07 -4.73 14.82
C GLU A 65 -11.97 -3.49 14.82
N PHE A 66 -11.38 -2.30 15.04
CA PHE A 66 -12.11 -1.04 14.99
C PHE A 66 -12.71 -0.79 13.60
N PHE A 67 -11.91 -0.90 12.54
CA PHE A 67 -12.37 -0.66 11.17
C PHE A 67 -13.38 -1.72 10.72
N ASP A 68 -13.14 -3.00 10.99
CA ASP A 68 -14.10 -4.08 10.65
C ASP A 68 -15.45 -3.85 11.33
N SER A 69 -15.45 -3.49 12.62
CA SER A 69 -16.68 -3.24 13.38
C SER A 69 -17.41 -2.00 12.87
N ALA A 70 -16.70 -0.89 12.67
CA ALA A 70 -17.29 0.36 12.19
C ALA A 70 -17.88 0.22 10.78
N MET A 71 -17.18 -0.48 9.88
CA MET A 71 -17.67 -0.75 8.52
C MET A 71 -18.91 -1.63 8.51
N GLN A 72 -18.96 -2.64 9.39
CA GLN A 72 -20.12 -3.51 9.52
C GLN A 72 -21.33 -2.77 10.11
N GLU A 73 -21.13 -1.95 11.14
CA GLU A 73 -22.17 -1.14 11.77
C GLU A 73 -22.73 -0.10 10.80
N ALA A 74 -21.86 0.53 10.01
CA ALA A 74 -22.24 1.49 8.97
C ALA A 74 -22.84 0.82 7.71
N LYS A 75 -22.83 -0.52 7.62
CA LYS A 75 -23.26 -1.30 6.44
C LYS A 75 -22.52 -0.90 5.15
N LEU A 76 -21.23 -0.61 5.28
CA LEU A 76 -20.35 -0.24 4.17
C LEU A 76 -19.55 -1.43 3.61
N THR A 77 -19.72 -2.63 4.17
CA THR A 77 -19.04 -3.83 3.68
C THR A 77 -19.69 -4.35 2.40
N ALA A 78 -18.87 -4.75 1.42
CA ALA A 78 -19.33 -5.26 0.13
C ALA A 78 -19.83 -6.73 0.19
N GLY A 79 -19.61 -7.40 1.33
CA GLY A 79 -19.97 -8.79 1.53
C GLY A 79 -19.65 -9.27 2.95
N PRO A 80 -20.01 -10.51 3.28
CA PRO A 80 -19.83 -11.07 4.62
C PRO A 80 -18.34 -11.13 5.03
N GLY A 81 -18.10 -11.10 6.34
CA GLY A 81 -16.77 -11.17 6.95
C GLY A 81 -16.03 -9.83 7.05
N CYS A 82 -14.82 -9.90 7.60
CA CYS A 82 -13.92 -8.76 7.79
C CYS A 82 -13.55 -8.10 6.46
N CYS A 83 -13.64 -6.77 6.40
CA CYS A 83 -13.31 -5.96 5.23
C CYS A 83 -11.85 -5.54 5.19
N VAL A 84 -11.16 -5.49 6.34
CA VAL A 84 -9.74 -5.14 6.41
C VAL A 84 -8.87 -6.33 5.99
N SER A 85 -8.03 -6.14 4.99
CA SER A 85 -7.09 -7.15 4.48
C SER A 85 -5.71 -7.06 5.15
N ASP A 86 -5.21 -5.84 5.39
CA ASP A 86 -3.90 -5.61 6.01
C ASP A 86 -3.86 -4.26 6.75
N VAL A 87 -3.00 -4.16 7.75
CA VAL A 87 -2.76 -2.93 8.52
C VAL A 87 -1.26 -2.71 8.67
N TRP A 88 -0.79 -1.57 8.18
CA TRP A 88 0.59 -1.13 8.38
C TRP A 88 0.61 0.14 9.21
N ILE A 89 1.30 0.10 10.35
CA ILE A 89 1.47 1.27 11.22
C ILE A 89 2.88 1.81 11.05
N SER A 90 3.01 3.14 10.94
CA SER A 90 4.31 3.79 10.85
C SER A 90 5.18 3.50 12.08
N GLN A 91 6.50 3.60 11.93
CA GLN A 91 7.45 3.32 13.00
C GLN A 91 7.24 4.25 14.21
N GLU A 92 6.96 5.53 13.95
CA GLU A 92 6.67 6.54 14.98
C GLU A 92 5.26 6.44 15.57
N LYS A 93 4.40 5.53 15.06
CA LYS A 93 3.03 5.31 15.53
C LYS A 93 2.11 6.54 15.43
N HIS A 94 2.42 7.51 14.57
CA HIS A 94 1.60 8.71 14.35
C HIS A 94 0.52 8.53 13.28
N PHE A 95 0.72 7.57 12.38
CA PHE A 95 -0.20 7.29 11.27
C PHE A 95 -0.13 5.82 10.85
N ALA A 96 -1.15 5.36 10.14
CA ALA A 96 -1.23 4.02 9.56
C ALA A 96 -1.83 4.04 8.15
N PHE A 97 -1.63 2.94 7.45
CA PHE A 97 -2.39 2.58 6.25
C PHE A 97 -3.21 1.33 6.55
N VAL A 98 -4.51 1.41 6.30
CA VAL A 98 -5.43 0.27 6.38
C VAL A 98 -5.81 -0.11 4.95
N GLU A 99 -5.56 -1.36 4.57
CA GLU A 99 -5.97 -1.90 3.27
C GLU A 99 -7.28 -2.68 3.43
N VAL A 100 -8.25 -2.39 2.55
CA VAL A 100 -9.53 -3.11 2.49
C VAL A 100 -9.63 -4.02 1.27
N ARG A 101 -10.59 -4.94 1.26
CA ARG A 101 -10.71 -5.95 0.18
C ARG A 101 -11.02 -5.33 -1.17
N THR A 102 -11.85 -4.28 -1.21
CA THR A 102 -12.32 -3.67 -2.45
C THR A 102 -12.09 -2.16 -2.48
N VAL A 103 -12.00 -1.57 -3.67
CA VAL A 103 -11.89 -0.12 -3.84
C VAL A 103 -13.18 0.58 -3.38
N ALA A 104 -14.34 -0.07 -3.55
CA ALA A 104 -15.62 0.46 -3.10
C ALA A 104 -15.67 0.61 -1.57
N GLU A 105 -15.15 -0.35 -0.81
CA GLU A 105 -15.05 -0.26 0.66
C GLU A 105 -14.05 0.83 1.14
N ALA A 106 -13.24 1.41 0.25
CA ALA A 106 -12.26 2.45 0.57
C ALA A 106 -12.74 3.89 0.27
N ASN A 107 -13.94 4.06 -0.31
CA ASN A 107 -14.48 5.35 -0.76
C ASN A 107 -15.64 5.86 0.11
#